data_AF-A0AAX2I6X6-F1
#
_entry.id   AF-A0AAX2I6X6-F1
#
_cell.length_a   1.000
_cell.length_b   1.000
_cell.length_c   1.000
_cell.angle_alpha   90.00
_cell.angle_beta   90.00
_cell.angle_gamma   90.00
#
_symmetry.space_group_name_H-M   'P 1'
#
loop_
_entity.id
_entity.type
_entity.pdbx_description
1 polymer ?
#
loop_
_entity_poly.entity_id
_entity_poly.type
_entity_poly.pdbx_seq_one_letter_code
_entity_poly.pdbx_strand_id
1 'polypeptide(L)'
;MNNHPMPATDAASASDIISRIGSLTRMLRDSLRELGLDQAIAQAAEAIPDARDRLDYVVHMTAQAAERALNCVEAAQPRQNELESSAKALKIRWDEWFANPIELSDARSLVTDTREYLAVVPQHTSFTNAQLLEIMMAQDFQDLTGQVIKRMMDVVQEIEKQLLMVLMENIPDIPSKPQKPTDSLLNGPQMDKNVAGVIASQDQVDDLLDSLGF
;
A
#
# COMPACT_ATOMS: atom_id res chain seq x y z
N MET A 1 62.25 0.46 53.41
CA MET A 1 61.92 0.33 51.97
C MET A 1 60.47 -0.10 51.89
N ASN A 2 59.60 0.79 51.41
CA ASN A 2 58.17 0.55 51.22
C ASN A 2 57.96 -0.44 50.07
N ASN A 3 57.23 -1.54 50.31
CA ASN A 3 56.58 -2.29 49.25
C ASN A 3 55.07 -2.17 49.45
N HIS A 4 54.46 -1.21 48.77
CA HIS A 4 53.03 -1.20 48.51
C HIS A 4 52.76 -2.28 47.45
N PRO A 5 51.92 -3.30 47.70
CA PRO A 5 51.43 -4.13 46.63
C PRO A 5 50.50 -3.25 45.76
N MET A 6 50.81 -3.15 44.47
CA MET A 6 49.82 -2.62 43.52
C MET A 6 48.58 -3.51 43.56
N PRO A 7 47.36 -2.93 43.51
CA PRO A 7 46.18 -3.73 43.26
C PRO A 7 46.33 -4.32 41.86
N ALA A 8 46.34 -5.65 41.76
CA ALA A 8 46.18 -6.32 40.48
C ALA A 8 44.76 -6.02 40.01
N THR A 9 44.63 -5.00 39.17
CA THR A 9 43.37 -4.60 38.56
C THR A 9 42.83 -5.77 37.74
N ASP A 10 41.61 -6.18 38.10
CA ASP A 10 40.76 -7.15 37.43
C ASP A 10 40.88 -7.12 35.90
N ALA A 11 41.70 -8.00 35.35
CA ALA A 11 41.47 -8.50 34.00
C ALA A 11 40.58 -9.72 34.17
N ALA A 12 39.26 -9.50 34.24
CA ALA A 12 38.30 -10.60 34.16
C ALA A 12 38.72 -11.47 32.96
N SER A 13 39.13 -12.70 33.23
CA SER A 13 39.59 -13.57 32.15
C SER A 13 38.42 -13.77 31.19
N ALA A 14 38.67 -14.01 29.91
CA ALA A 14 37.60 -14.27 28.95
C ALA A 14 36.65 -15.39 29.44
N SER A 15 37.18 -16.34 30.23
CA SER A 15 36.42 -17.38 30.92
C SER A 15 35.47 -16.84 31.99
N ASP A 16 35.88 -15.86 32.79
CA ASP A 16 35.03 -15.23 33.82
C ASP A 16 33.89 -14.43 33.18
N ILE A 17 34.18 -13.75 32.07
CA ILE A 17 33.18 -13.01 31.29
C ILE A 17 32.15 -13.98 30.68
N ILE A 18 32.60 -15.07 30.07
CA ILE A 18 31.72 -16.11 29.50
C ILE A 18 30.87 -16.76 30.60
N SER A 19 31.46 -17.06 31.77
CA SER A 19 30.74 -17.64 32.91
C SER A 19 29.66 -16.68 33.44
N ARG A 20 29.97 -15.39 33.53
CA ARG A 20 29.03 -14.33 33.94
C ARG A 20 27.88 -14.17 32.93
N ILE A 21 28.17 -14.19 31.63
CA ILE A 21 27.14 -14.17 30.58
C ILE A 21 26.25 -15.41 30.72
N GLY A 22 26.84 -16.59 30.90
CA GLY A 22 26.09 -17.84 31.07
C GLY A 22 25.16 -17.83 32.30
N SER A 23 25.57 -17.24 33.42
CA SER A 23 24.70 -17.14 34.60
C SER A 23 23.56 -16.14 34.37
N LEU A 24 23.84 -14.99 33.75
CA LEU A 24 22.83 -13.99 33.39
C LEU A 24 21.81 -14.53 32.38
N THR A 25 22.26 -15.30 31.38
CA THR A 25 21.37 -15.93 30.39
C THR A 25 20.44 -16.97 31.04
N ARG A 26 20.94 -17.77 31.99
CA ARG A 26 20.09 -18.71 32.74
C ARG A 26 19.09 -17.98 33.62
N MET A 27 19.53 -16.95 34.34
CA MET A 27 18.65 -16.13 35.17
C MET A 27 17.54 -15.50 34.32
N LEU A 28 17.87 -14.91 33.17
CA LEU A 28 16.89 -14.39 32.22
C LEU A 28 15.91 -15.47 31.74
N ARG A 29 16.43 -16.65 31.35
CA ARG A 29 15.59 -17.76 30.88
C ARG A 29 14.61 -18.24 31.96
N ASP A 30 15.10 -18.41 33.18
CA ASP A 30 14.31 -18.92 34.29
C ASP A 30 13.27 -17.87 34.73
N SER A 31 13.63 -16.57 34.75
CA SER A 31 12.69 -15.46 34.97
C SER A 31 11.61 -15.37 33.89
N LEU A 32 11.97 -15.47 32.61
CA LEU A 32 11.00 -15.48 31.50
C LEU A 32 10.02 -16.65 31.63
N ARG A 33 10.51 -17.82 32.07
CA ARG A 33 9.69 -19.01 32.25
C ARG A 33 8.80 -18.95 33.50
N GLU A 34 9.30 -18.39 34.59
CA GLU A 34 8.58 -18.28 35.86
C GLU A 34 7.44 -17.24 35.79
N LEU A 35 7.61 -16.20 34.95
CA LEU A 35 6.58 -15.21 34.64
C LEU A 35 5.63 -15.65 33.50
N GLY A 36 5.88 -16.79 32.85
CA GLY A 36 5.07 -17.26 31.71
C GLY A 36 5.24 -16.46 30.41
N LEU A 37 6.30 -15.64 30.34
CA LEU A 37 6.63 -14.76 29.22
C LEU A 37 7.34 -15.49 28.07
N ASP A 38 7.90 -16.68 28.34
CA ASP A 38 8.48 -17.54 27.32
C ASP A 38 7.45 -17.99 26.27
N GLN A 39 6.24 -18.29 26.71
CA GLN A 39 5.13 -18.66 25.85
C GLN A 39 4.65 -17.47 24.97
N ALA A 40 4.60 -16.27 25.53
CA ALA A 40 4.22 -15.05 24.83
C ALA A 40 5.19 -14.70 23.68
N ILE A 41 6.49 -14.77 23.96
CA ILE A 41 7.54 -14.51 22.96
C ILE A 41 7.53 -15.60 21.88
N ALA A 42 7.32 -16.87 22.24
CA ALA A 42 7.23 -17.97 21.28
C ALA A 42 6.02 -17.79 20.34
N GLN A 43 4.85 -17.45 20.87
CA GLN A 43 3.64 -17.19 20.08
C GLN A 43 3.81 -16.00 19.13
N ALA A 44 4.42 -14.91 19.59
CA ALA A 44 4.74 -13.76 18.74
C ALA A 44 5.69 -14.14 17.60
N ALA A 45 6.74 -14.92 17.91
CA ALA A 45 7.69 -15.39 16.91
C ALA A 45 7.06 -16.34 15.87
N GLU A 46 6.13 -17.21 16.28
CA GLU A 46 5.37 -18.10 15.39
C GLU A 46 4.36 -17.37 14.50
N ALA A 47 3.87 -16.20 14.92
CA ALA A 47 2.91 -15.40 14.15
C ALA A 47 3.56 -14.59 13.01
N ILE A 48 4.86 -14.29 13.09
CA ILE A 48 5.58 -13.50 12.07
C ILE A 48 5.59 -14.18 10.68
N PRO A 49 5.87 -15.50 10.55
CA PRO A 49 5.75 -16.19 9.27
C PRO A 49 4.36 -16.09 8.63
N ASP A 50 3.28 -16.29 9.40
CA ASP A 50 1.89 -16.17 8.90
C ASP A 50 1.58 -14.74 8.44
N ALA A 51 2.03 -13.75 9.21
CA ALA A 51 1.93 -12.34 8.83
C ALA A 51 2.65 -12.04 7.51
N ARG A 52 3.85 -12.58 7.30
CA ARG A 52 4.59 -12.41 6.05
C ARG A 52 3.85 -13.03 4.87
N ASP A 53 3.38 -14.26 5.00
CA ASP A 53 2.68 -14.96 3.92
C ASP A 53 1.37 -14.24 3.54
N ARG A 54 0.72 -13.58 4.51
CA ARG A 54 -0.44 -12.71 4.28
C ARG A 54 -0.09 -11.42 3.54
N LEU A 55 1.03 -10.76 3.85
CA LEU A 55 1.50 -9.61 3.06
C LEU A 55 1.85 -10.02 1.63
N ASP A 56 2.51 -11.16 1.45
CA ASP A 56 2.83 -11.68 0.12
C ASP A 56 1.56 -11.95 -0.69
N TYR A 57 0.51 -12.47 -0.05
CA TYR A 57 -0.81 -12.60 -0.67
C TYR A 57 -1.37 -11.24 -1.12
N VAL A 58 -1.29 -10.21 -0.29
CA VAL A 58 -1.74 -8.85 -0.64
C VAL A 58 -0.97 -8.30 -1.85
N VAL A 59 0.34 -8.46 -1.87
CA VAL A 59 1.19 -8.04 -2.99
C VAL A 59 0.78 -8.76 -4.28
N HIS A 60 0.57 -10.08 -4.21
CA HIS A 60 0.18 -10.88 -5.37
C HIS A 60 -1.18 -10.44 -5.93
N MET A 61 -2.19 -10.32 -5.07
CA MET A 61 -3.53 -9.90 -5.49
C MET A 61 -3.54 -8.48 -6.07
N THR A 62 -2.76 -7.57 -5.50
CA THR A 62 -2.64 -6.20 -6.02
C THR A 62 -1.97 -6.18 -7.39
N ALA A 63 -0.90 -6.95 -7.59
CA ALA A 63 -0.22 -7.07 -8.87
C ALA A 63 -1.15 -7.65 -9.95
N GLN A 64 -1.90 -8.71 -9.60
CA GLN A 64 -2.85 -9.34 -10.52
C GLN A 64 -3.96 -8.39 -10.97
N ALA A 65 -4.53 -7.64 -10.02
CA ALA A 65 -5.57 -6.66 -10.35
C ALA A 65 -5.05 -5.52 -11.24
N ALA A 66 -3.86 -5.01 -10.94
CA ALA A 66 -3.20 -3.98 -11.74
C ALA A 66 -2.91 -4.48 -13.17
N GLU A 67 -2.38 -5.70 -13.31
CA GLU A 67 -2.11 -6.31 -14.61
C GLU A 67 -3.41 -6.52 -15.41
N ARG A 68 -4.46 -7.04 -14.78
CA ARG A 68 -5.77 -7.23 -15.43
C ARG A 68 -6.36 -5.90 -15.91
N ALA A 69 -6.31 -4.86 -15.09
CA ALA A 69 -6.79 -3.54 -15.47
C ALA A 69 -5.98 -2.94 -16.63
N LEU A 70 -4.65 -3.07 -16.59
CA LEU A 70 -3.76 -2.60 -17.65
C LEU A 70 -4.07 -3.30 -18.97
N ASN A 71 -4.20 -4.63 -18.97
CA ASN A 71 -4.56 -5.41 -20.15
C ASN A 71 -5.89 -4.97 -20.77
N CYS A 72 -6.89 -4.64 -19.93
CA CYS A 72 -8.18 -4.15 -20.41
C CYS A 72 -8.05 -2.77 -21.09
N VAL A 73 -7.25 -1.87 -20.52
CA VAL A 73 -6.96 -0.55 -21.11
C VAL A 73 -6.22 -0.70 -22.44
N GLU A 74 -5.18 -1.53 -22.49
CA GLU A 74 -4.40 -1.82 -23.71
C GLU A 74 -5.29 -2.41 -24.82
N ALA A 75 -6.25 -3.26 -24.47
CA ALA A 75 -7.19 -3.82 -25.44
C ALA A 75 -8.25 -2.81 -25.92
N ALA A 76 -8.71 -1.92 -25.06
CA ALA A 76 -9.75 -0.93 -25.39
C ALA A 76 -9.20 0.25 -26.21
N GLN A 77 -7.97 0.69 -25.92
CA GLN A 77 -7.41 1.92 -26.49
C GLN A 77 -7.35 1.94 -28.03
N PRO A 78 -6.93 0.88 -28.74
CA PRO A 78 -6.93 0.85 -30.20
C PRO A 78 -8.32 1.10 -30.80
N ARG A 79 -9.37 0.57 -30.16
CA ARG A 79 -10.75 0.73 -30.64
C ARG A 79 -11.27 2.15 -30.44
N GLN A 80 -10.89 2.79 -29.33
CA GLN A 80 -11.23 4.19 -29.09
C GLN A 80 -10.52 5.11 -30.10
N ASN A 81 -9.26 4.82 -30.42
CA ASN A 81 -8.49 5.55 -31.45
C ASN A 81 -9.11 5.37 -32.85
N GLU A 82 -9.54 4.16 -33.20
CA GLU A 82 -10.20 3.87 -34.48
C GLU A 82 -11.55 4.58 -34.62
N LEU A 83 -12.37 4.55 -33.56
CA LEU A 83 -13.61 5.32 -33.48
C LEU A 83 -13.38 6.81 -33.70
N GLU A 84 -12.43 7.40 -32.97
CA GLU A 84 -12.14 8.83 -33.03
C GLU A 84 -11.60 9.24 -34.40
N SER A 85 -10.62 8.51 -34.93
CA SER A 85 -10.01 8.81 -36.22
C SER A 85 -11.01 8.70 -37.37
N SER A 86 -11.86 7.67 -37.38
CA SER A 86 -12.90 7.49 -38.39
C SER A 86 -13.95 8.59 -38.31
N ALA A 87 -14.39 8.96 -37.11
CA ALA A 87 -15.33 10.06 -36.92
C ALA A 87 -14.77 11.40 -37.40
N LYS A 88 -13.50 11.71 -37.07
CA LYS A 88 -12.82 12.93 -37.54
C LYS A 88 -12.68 12.95 -39.05
N ALA A 89 -12.28 11.84 -39.67
CA ALA A 89 -12.15 11.73 -41.12
C ALA A 89 -13.48 11.97 -41.84
N LEU A 90 -14.57 11.36 -41.36
CA LEU A 90 -15.91 11.57 -41.90
C LEU A 90 -16.37 13.02 -41.74
N LYS A 91 -16.15 13.62 -40.56
CA LYS A 91 -16.48 15.02 -40.31
C LYS A 91 -15.80 15.96 -41.31
N ILE A 92 -14.49 15.83 -41.50
CA ILE A 92 -13.74 16.65 -42.45
C ILE A 92 -14.35 16.55 -43.85
N ARG A 93 -14.64 15.32 -44.31
CA ARG A 93 -15.24 15.09 -45.64
C ARG A 93 -16.64 15.67 -45.77
N TRP A 94 -17.46 15.61 -44.71
CA TRP A 94 -18.77 16.26 -44.69
C TRP A 94 -18.65 17.78 -44.74
N ASP A 95 -17.76 18.36 -43.96
CA ASP A 95 -17.52 19.81 -43.94
C ASP A 95 -17.04 20.32 -45.32
N GLU A 96 -16.10 19.61 -45.96
CA GLU A 96 -15.61 19.92 -47.31
C GLU A 96 -16.72 19.83 -48.37
N TRP A 97 -17.52 18.76 -48.33
CA TRP A 97 -18.62 18.56 -49.29
C TRP A 97 -19.72 19.62 -49.14
N PHE A 98 -20.05 20.03 -47.92
CA PHE A 98 -21.03 21.10 -47.68
C PHE A 98 -20.52 22.48 -48.09
N ALA A 99 -19.21 22.75 -47.96
CA ALA A 99 -18.60 24.01 -48.39
C ALA A 99 -18.58 24.16 -49.93
N ASN A 100 -18.36 23.06 -50.65
CA ASN A 100 -18.35 23.04 -52.12
C ASN A 100 -19.09 21.80 -52.64
N PRO A 101 -20.42 21.85 -52.83
CA PRO A 101 -21.19 20.72 -53.34
C PRO A 101 -20.93 20.55 -54.85
N ILE A 102 -19.97 19.70 -55.21
CA ILE A 102 -19.50 19.57 -56.61
C ILE A 102 -20.20 18.41 -57.35
N GLU A 103 -20.30 17.18 -56.78
CA GLU A 103 -20.92 16.02 -57.47
C GLU A 103 -21.79 15.07 -56.59
N LEU A 104 -22.79 14.42 -57.22
CA LEU A 104 -23.70 13.42 -56.62
C LEU A 104 -23.04 12.07 -56.30
N SER A 105 -21.95 11.72 -56.99
CA SER A 105 -21.14 10.51 -56.75
C SER A 105 -20.41 10.59 -55.40
N ASP A 106 -19.80 11.74 -55.11
CA ASP A 106 -19.08 12.00 -53.85
C ASP A 106 -20.01 11.97 -52.65
N ALA A 107 -21.24 12.49 -52.80
CA ALA A 107 -22.29 12.39 -51.80
C ALA A 107 -22.68 10.93 -51.50
N ARG A 108 -22.79 10.09 -52.53
CA ARG A 108 -23.11 8.66 -52.37
C ARG A 108 -21.99 7.89 -51.66
N SER A 109 -20.73 8.17 -52.01
CA SER A 109 -19.56 7.60 -51.34
C SER A 109 -19.55 7.99 -49.86
N LEU A 110 -19.71 9.27 -49.55
CA LEU A 110 -19.71 9.77 -48.18
C LEU A 110 -20.85 9.22 -47.31
N VAL A 111 -22.05 9.06 -47.89
CA VAL A 111 -23.17 8.38 -47.22
C VAL A 111 -22.84 6.91 -46.96
N THR A 112 -22.18 6.22 -47.89
CA THR A 112 -21.81 4.81 -47.75
C THR A 112 -20.80 4.64 -46.62
N ASP A 113 -19.72 5.42 -46.62
CA ASP A 113 -18.67 5.38 -45.60
C ASP A 113 -19.22 5.75 -44.21
N THR A 114 -20.15 6.71 -44.15
CA THR A 114 -20.84 7.06 -42.89
C THR A 114 -21.69 5.91 -42.37
N ARG A 115 -22.40 5.19 -43.25
CA ARG A 115 -23.19 4.02 -42.85
C ARG A 115 -22.32 2.86 -42.38
N GLU A 116 -21.16 2.66 -42.99
CA GLU A 116 -20.19 1.65 -42.57
C GLU A 116 -19.63 1.98 -41.18
N TYR A 117 -19.23 3.24 -40.95
CA TYR A 117 -18.83 3.70 -39.62
C TYR A 117 -19.93 3.46 -38.57
N LEU A 118 -21.18 3.85 -38.86
CA LEU A 118 -22.30 3.63 -37.95
C LEU A 118 -22.57 2.14 -37.67
N ALA A 119 -22.24 1.24 -38.60
CA ALA A 119 -22.38 -0.20 -38.42
C ALA A 119 -21.32 -0.79 -37.47
N VAL A 120 -20.11 -0.22 -37.42
CA VAL A 120 -19.03 -0.70 -36.55
C VAL A 120 -19.04 -0.07 -35.16
N VAL A 121 -19.63 1.12 -34.98
CA VAL A 121 -19.71 1.82 -33.69
C VAL A 121 -20.24 0.95 -32.54
N PRO A 122 -21.33 0.17 -32.68
CA PRO A 122 -21.81 -0.72 -31.62
C PRO A 122 -20.78 -1.78 -31.20
N GLN A 123 -19.96 -2.26 -32.13
CA GLN A 123 -18.96 -3.29 -31.86
C GLN A 123 -17.79 -2.72 -31.04
N HIS A 124 -17.31 -1.52 -31.37
CA HIS A 124 -16.27 -0.85 -30.58
C HIS A 124 -16.78 -0.46 -29.19
N THR A 125 -17.94 0.19 -29.13
CA THR A 125 -18.53 0.65 -27.85
C THR A 125 -18.89 -0.51 -26.92
N SER A 126 -19.48 -1.59 -27.44
CA SER A 126 -19.78 -2.79 -26.64
C SER A 126 -18.51 -3.46 -26.13
N PHE A 127 -17.45 -3.51 -26.94
CA PHE A 127 -16.18 -4.08 -26.49
C PHE A 127 -15.54 -3.23 -25.40
N THR A 128 -15.45 -1.92 -25.60
CA THR A 128 -14.89 -1.00 -24.59
C THR A 128 -15.68 -1.09 -23.28
N ASN A 129 -17.02 -1.15 -23.36
CA ASN A 129 -17.85 -1.33 -22.17
C ASN A 129 -17.57 -2.68 -21.46
N ALA A 130 -17.34 -3.76 -22.21
CA ALA A 130 -16.93 -5.03 -21.61
C ALA A 130 -15.58 -4.92 -20.90
N GLN A 131 -14.59 -4.21 -21.47
CA GLN A 131 -13.30 -3.97 -20.82
C GLN A 131 -13.46 -3.14 -19.53
N LEU A 132 -14.36 -2.14 -19.51
CA LEU A 132 -14.65 -1.37 -18.30
C LEU A 132 -15.28 -2.23 -17.20
N LEU A 133 -16.15 -3.17 -17.55
CA LEU A 133 -16.71 -4.14 -16.61
C LEU A 133 -15.65 -5.11 -16.09
N GLU A 134 -14.72 -5.56 -16.93
CA GLU A 134 -13.58 -6.37 -16.51
C GLU A 134 -12.66 -5.63 -15.53
N ILE A 135 -12.40 -4.34 -15.77
CA ILE A 135 -11.65 -3.47 -14.84
C ILE A 135 -12.39 -3.37 -13.51
N MET A 136 -13.71 -3.16 -13.52
CA MET A 136 -14.52 -3.06 -12.32
C MET A 136 -14.52 -4.39 -11.54
N MET A 137 -14.66 -5.52 -12.23
CA MET A 137 -14.59 -6.83 -11.58
C MET A 137 -13.20 -7.09 -11.01
N ALA A 138 -12.14 -6.68 -11.70
CA ALA A 138 -10.77 -6.80 -11.21
C ALA A 138 -10.51 -5.99 -9.92
N GLN A 139 -11.45 -5.15 -9.44
CA GLN A 139 -11.37 -4.42 -8.18
C GLN A 139 -11.81 -5.23 -6.96
N ASP A 140 -12.40 -6.41 -7.15
CA ASP A 140 -12.78 -7.33 -6.08
C ASP A 140 -11.62 -7.68 -5.12
N PHE A 141 -10.37 -7.63 -5.61
CA PHE A 141 -9.17 -7.78 -4.79
C PHE A 141 -9.10 -6.80 -3.61
N GLN A 142 -9.68 -5.60 -3.70
CA GLN A 142 -9.61 -4.60 -2.64
C GLN A 142 -10.30 -5.10 -1.35
N ASP A 143 -11.43 -5.81 -1.48
CA ASP A 143 -12.15 -6.35 -0.31
C ASP A 143 -11.33 -7.45 0.35
N LEU A 144 -10.81 -8.39 -0.44
CA LEU A 144 -9.99 -9.49 0.07
C LEU A 144 -8.68 -8.99 0.70
N THR A 145 -7.96 -8.10 0.03
CA THR A 145 -6.71 -7.53 0.56
C THR A 145 -6.97 -6.67 1.79
N GLY A 146 -8.05 -5.90 1.83
CA GLY A 146 -8.46 -5.12 3.00
C GLY A 146 -8.75 -6.00 4.22
N GLN A 147 -9.43 -7.14 4.04
CA GLN A 147 -9.64 -8.11 5.12
C GLN A 147 -8.34 -8.72 5.63
N VAL A 148 -7.39 -9.02 4.74
CA VAL A 148 -6.09 -9.58 5.13
C VAL A 148 -5.25 -8.55 5.91
N ILE A 149 -5.19 -7.31 5.44
CA ILE A 149 -4.51 -6.21 6.14
C ILE A 149 -5.13 -5.99 7.52
N LYS A 150 -6.47 -6.02 7.63
CA LYS A 150 -7.15 -5.88 8.93
C LYS A 150 -6.71 -6.96 9.91
N ARG A 151 -6.73 -8.23 9.50
CA ARG A 151 -6.27 -9.35 10.34
C ARG A 151 -4.80 -9.22 10.71
N MET A 152 -3.98 -8.69 9.81
CA MET A 152 -2.57 -8.44 10.09
C MET A 152 -2.35 -7.34 11.12
N MET A 153 -3.14 -6.27 11.07
CA MET A 153 -3.10 -5.25 12.12
C MET A 153 -3.43 -5.84 13.49
N ASP A 154 -4.43 -6.74 13.56
CA ASP A 154 -4.78 -7.42 14.81
C ASP A 154 -3.61 -8.29 15.32
N VAL A 155 -2.91 -9.01 14.44
CA VAL A 155 -1.71 -9.80 14.79
C VAL A 155 -0.58 -8.91 15.31
N VAL A 156 -0.31 -7.78 14.64
CA VAL A 156 0.73 -6.83 15.04
C VAL A 156 0.40 -6.21 16.40
N GLN A 157 -0.86 -5.84 16.65
CA GLN A 157 -1.29 -5.32 17.95
C GLN A 157 -1.12 -6.36 19.07
N GLU A 158 -1.42 -7.62 18.81
CA GLU A 158 -1.22 -8.68 19.80
C GLU A 158 0.28 -8.88 20.10
N ILE A 159 1.13 -8.91 19.07
CA ILE A 159 2.59 -8.98 19.25
C ILE A 159 3.10 -7.79 20.06
N GLU A 160 2.66 -6.57 19.75
CA GLU A 160 3.02 -5.35 20.47
C GLU A 160 2.66 -5.46 21.96
N LYS A 161 1.43 -5.89 22.26
CA LYS A 161 0.95 -6.06 23.64
C LYS A 161 1.76 -7.10 24.41
N GLN A 162 2.06 -8.24 23.80
CA GLN A 162 2.87 -9.30 24.42
C GLN A 162 4.29 -8.80 24.72
N LEU A 163 4.91 -8.06 23.80
CA LEU A 163 6.23 -7.48 24.00
C LEU A 163 6.22 -6.38 25.08
N LEU A 164 5.18 -5.55 25.14
CA LEU A 164 5.02 -4.56 26.20
C LEU A 164 4.88 -5.21 27.58
N MET A 165 4.12 -6.30 27.71
CA MET A 165 4.05 -7.07 28.96
C MET A 165 5.43 -7.55 29.41
N VAL A 166 6.18 -8.18 28.50
CA VAL A 166 7.56 -8.64 28.77
C VAL A 166 8.42 -7.48 29.26
N LEU A 167 8.38 -6.33 28.59
CA LEU A 167 9.19 -5.17 28.95
C LEU A 167 8.77 -4.55 30.29
N MET A 168 7.47 -4.37 30.53
CA MET A 168 6.98 -3.77 31.78
C MET A 168 7.28 -4.65 33.00
N GLU A 169 7.21 -5.97 32.86
CA GLU A 169 7.52 -6.90 33.95
C GLU A 169 9.03 -7.07 34.20
N ASN A 170 9.88 -6.76 33.20
CA ASN A 170 11.34 -6.87 33.31
C ASN A 170 12.07 -5.54 33.52
N ILE A 171 11.36 -4.39 33.57
CA ILE A 171 11.96 -3.12 33.95
C ILE A 171 12.16 -3.13 35.48
N PRO A 172 13.40 -3.02 36.00
CA PRO A 172 13.61 -2.71 37.41
C PRO A 172 12.97 -1.35 37.68
N ASP A 173 12.52 -1.10 38.92
CA ASP A 173 11.92 0.17 39.36
C ASP A 173 12.91 1.34 39.16
N ILE A 174 13.01 1.83 37.92
CA ILE A 174 13.87 2.95 37.53
C ILE A 174 12.96 4.17 37.65
N PRO A 175 13.29 5.13 38.53
CA PRO A 175 12.48 6.33 38.68
C PRO A 175 12.35 7.02 37.32
N SER A 176 11.10 7.16 36.88
CA SER A 176 10.70 7.66 35.57
C SER A 176 11.43 8.97 35.26
N LYS A 177 12.35 8.95 34.28
CA LYS A 177 12.82 10.20 33.67
C LYS A 177 11.70 10.75 32.77
N PRO A 178 11.44 12.07 32.79
CA PRO A 178 10.39 12.67 31.99
C PRO A 178 10.63 12.40 30.50
N GLN A 179 9.64 11.81 29.83
CA GLN A 179 9.64 11.60 28.38
C GLN A 179 9.82 12.93 27.66
N LYS A 180 10.83 13.03 26.79
CA LYS A 180 10.88 14.09 25.77
C LYS A 180 9.92 13.70 24.64
N PRO A 181 9.12 14.65 24.12
CA PRO A 181 8.26 14.38 22.99
C PRO A 181 9.11 14.00 21.78
N THR A 182 8.91 12.80 21.25
CA THR A 182 9.49 12.35 19.99
C THR A 182 8.69 12.98 18.84
N ASP A 183 9.35 13.83 18.06
CA ASP A 183 8.89 14.24 16.73
C ASP A 183 8.69 12.97 15.89
N SER A 184 7.44 12.54 15.80
CA SER A 184 7.03 11.44 14.94
C SER A 184 7.14 11.93 13.50
N LEU A 185 8.03 11.31 12.74
CA LEU A 185 8.22 11.55 11.32
C LEU A 185 6.92 11.20 10.58
N LEU A 186 6.10 12.23 10.32
CA LEU A 186 4.94 12.17 9.46
C LEU A 186 5.38 11.87 8.01
N ASN A 187 5.29 10.60 7.60
CA ASN A 187 5.25 10.21 6.19
C ASN A 187 4.24 9.06 5.99
N GLY A 188 2.98 9.35 6.28
CA GLY A 188 1.83 8.51 5.98
C GLY A 188 0.55 9.34 6.03
N PRO A 189 -0.52 8.95 5.32
CA PRO A 189 -1.79 9.68 5.36
C PRO A 189 -2.26 9.82 6.82
N GLN A 190 -2.51 11.06 7.23
CA GLN A 190 -2.78 11.40 8.63
C GLN A 190 -4.09 10.75 9.09
N MET A 191 -4.00 9.85 10.07
CA MET A 191 -5.15 9.09 10.60
C MET A 191 -5.81 9.73 11.81
N ASP A 192 -5.37 10.92 12.26
CA ASP A 192 -5.92 11.55 13.46
C ASP A 192 -6.77 12.78 13.10
N LYS A 193 -8.10 12.59 13.02
CA LYS A 193 -9.06 13.66 12.69
C LYS A 193 -9.38 14.58 13.87
N ASN A 194 -8.81 14.34 15.05
CA ASN A 194 -9.15 15.05 16.28
C ASN A 194 -8.07 16.01 16.79
N VAL A 195 -7.00 16.26 16.02
CA VAL A 195 -6.00 17.27 16.38
C VAL A 195 -6.43 18.64 15.84
N ALA A 196 -6.45 19.65 16.72
CA ALA A 196 -6.71 21.03 16.32
C ALA A 196 -5.65 21.50 15.30
N GLY A 197 -6.08 21.78 14.07
CA GLY A 197 -5.22 22.12 12.93
C GLY A 197 -5.35 21.17 11.73
N VAL A 198 -6.18 20.12 11.83
CA VAL A 198 -6.41 19.16 10.74
C VAL A 198 -7.38 19.75 9.72
N ILE A 199 -6.84 20.06 8.54
CA ILE A 199 -7.60 20.43 7.33
C ILE A 199 -8.16 19.13 6.74
N ALA A 200 -9.46 18.91 6.90
CA ALA A 200 -10.14 17.69 6.45
C ALA A 200 -11.51 17.97 5.81
N SER A 201 -11.63 19.05 5.05
CA SER A 201 -12.81 19.28 4.19
C SER A 201 -12.38 19.37 2.73
N GLN A 202 -13.02 18.54 1.89
CA GLN A 202 -12.89 18.50 0.44
C GLN A 202 -13.02 19.90 -0.19
N ASP A 203 -13.85 20.76 0.41
CA ASP A 203 -14.05 22.15 -0.02
C ASP A 203 -12.75 22.98 -0.02
N GLN A 204 -11.80 22.73 0.88
CA GLN A 204 -10.53 23.45 0.92
C GLN A 204 -9.48 22.88 -0.05
N VAL A 205 -9.68 21.64 -0.50
CA VAL A 205 -8.86 21.04 -1.57
C VAL A 205 -9.27 21.65 -2.91
N ASP A 206 -10.56 21.83 -3.13
CA ASP A 206 -11.10 22.50 -4.32
C ASP A 206 -10.68 23.98 -4.34
N ASP A 207 -10.74 24.69 -3.20
CA ASP A 207 -10.24 26.08 -3.09
C ASP A 207 -8.72 26.21 -3.41
N LEU A 208 -7.93 25.19 -3.05
CA LEU A 208 -6.49 25.17 -3.31
C LEU A 208 -6.18 24.90 -4.78
N LEU A 209 -6.96 24.05 -5.44
CA LEU A 209 -6.86 23.76 -6.87
C LEU A 209 -7.27 24.99 -7.70
N ASP A 210 -8.34 25.68 -7.32
CA ASP A 210 -8.77 26.94 -7.92
C ASP A 210 -7.69 28.03 -7.77
N SER A 211 -6.98 28.08 -6.64
CA SER A 211 -5.90 29.05 -6.39
C SER A 211 -4.63 28.80 -7.22
N LEU A 212 -4.44 27.57 -7.70
CA LEU A 212 -3.29 27.13 -8.51
C LEU A 212 -3.59 27.14 -10.02
N GLY A 213 -4.82 27.48 -10.41
CA GLY A 213 -5.22 27.70 -11.80
C GLY A 213 -5.52 26.43 -12.59
N PHE A 214 -5.99 25.37 -11.93
CA PHE A 214 -6.61 24.21 -12.58
C PHE A 214 -8.13 24.28 -12.49
#